data_AF-X1ALV4-F1
#
_entry.id   AF-X1ALV4-F1
#
_cell.length_a   1.000
_cell.length_b   1.000
_cell.length_c   1.000
_cell.angle_alpha   90.00
_cell.angle_beta   90.00
_cell.angle_gamma   90.00
#
_symmetry.space_group_name_H-M   'P 1'
#
loop_
_entity.id
_entity.type
_entity.pdbx_description
1 polymer ?
#
loop_
_entity_poly.entity_id
_entity_poly.type
_entity_poly.pdbx_seq_one_letter_code
_entity_poly.pdbx_strand_id
1 'polypeptide(L)'
;DTDGVPMEWGSGDALIHVIHAVANRKGFGDALADGVLTLAEKLGPEAQALMVHRRGIVANSDEFRNQAGVVLGTSVDTTCGRENWYGDVVWDKHLKETGRESELEEAYAEAREAYGTEKAIIPWEYERKVEGVIEAEYFERISDIFGRCFFVPKYAGHTGPIEFDVCKAVTGIDFDESQLNTFAEKALTLEKAYNVREGFTREDEEVDKFWFKESIPDGPHKGKVLDRAKFEKMKDEYYKLRGWDTETSWPERGTYERLGLKDVANSLQKLGKTPQDEETNLVPRISGACTS
;
A
#
# COMPACT_ATOMS: atom_id res chain seq x y z
N ASP A 1 -16.99 -9.11 30.18
CA ASP A 1 -16.83 -8.33 31.42
C ASP A 1 -15.83 -7.22 31.11
N THR A 2 -16.16 -5.97 31.38
CA THR A 2 -15.40 -4.75 31.02
C THR A 2 -14.96 -3.99 32.28
N ASP A 3 -14.64 -4.74 33.34
CA ASP A 3 -14.27 -4.23 34.66
C ASP A 3 -15.32 -3.27 35.27
N GLY A 4 -16.59 -3.47 34.93
CA GLY A 4 -17.70 -2.61 35.36
C GLY A 4 -17.77 -1.24 34.68
N VAL A 5 -16.97 -0.99 33.64
CA VAL A 5 -17.01 0.25 32.85
C VAL A 5 -17.87 0.04 31.59
N PRO A 6 -18.95 0.81 31.39
CA PRO A 6 -19.78 0.73 30.19
C PRO A 6 -19.02 1.20 28.93
N MET A 7 -18.94 0.32 27.92
CA MET A 7 -18.27 0.60 26.65
C MET A 7 -19.25 1.21 25.62
N GLU A 8 -19.67 2.45 25.87
CA GLU A 8 -20.61 3.17 25.02
C GLU A 8 -19.91 4.11 24.03
N TRP A 9 -20.48 4.27 22.83
CA TRP A 9 -19.97 5.21 21.84
C TRP A 9 -19.94 6.64 22.38
N GLY A 10 -18.77 7.29 22.26
CA GLY A 10 -18.55 8.64 22.77
C GLY A 10 -18.16 8.75 24.25
N SER A 11 -17.99 7.63 24.96
CA SER A 11 -17.57 7.63 26.37
C SER A 11 -16.08 7.94 26.54
N GLY A 12 -15.77 9.13 27.05
CA GLY A 12 -14.40 9.52 27.42
C GLY A 12 -13.84 8.70 28.59
N ASP A 13 -14.67 8.35 29.56
CA ASP A 13 -14.27 7.53 30.72
C ASP A 13 -13.86 6.12 30.30
N ALA A 14 -14.61 5.51 29.38
CA ALA A 14 -14.27 4.20 28.81
C ALA A 14 -12.93 4.25 28.07
N LEU A 15 -12.69 5.30 27.29
CA LEU A 15 -11.42 5.50 26.56
C LEU A 15 -10.23 5.56 27.52
N ILE A 16 -10.28 6.43 28.54
CA ILE A 16 -9.20 6.59 29.52
C ILE A 16 -8.99 5.30 30.33
N HIS A 17 -10.07 4.64 30.73
CA HIS A 17 -10.00 3.35 31.42
C HIS A 17 -9.27 2.30 30.57
N VAL A 18 -9.65 2.12 29.30
CA VAL A 18 -9.03 1.13 28.40
C VAL A 18 -7.55 1.44 28.18
N ILE A 19 -7.17 2.70 27.97
CA ILE A 19 -5.76 3.09 27.79
C ILE A 19 -4.90 2.61 28.96
N HIS A 20 -5.33 2.88 30.20
CA HIS A 20 -4.59 2.46 31.38
C HIS A 20 -4.64 0.96 31.62
N ALA A 21 -5.80 0.32 31.38
CA ALA A 21 -5.98 -1.11 31.57
C ALA A 21 -5.08 -1.91 30.61
N VAL A 22 -5.07 -1.54 29.32
CA VAL A 22 -4.23 -2.17 28.29
C VAL A 22 -2.75 -1.98 28.59
N ALA A 23 -2.32 -0.73 28.87
CA ALA A 23 -0.91 -0.43 29.16
C ALA A 23 -0.35 -1.21 30.36
N ASN A 24 -1.22 -1.59 31.31
CA ASN A 24 -0.85 -2.35 32.50
C ASN A 24 -1.24 -3.83 32.45
N ARG A 25 -1.86 -4.30 31.36
CA ARG A 25 -2.44 -5.66 31.24
C ARG A 25 -3.29 -6.05 32.46
N LYS A 26 -4.23 -5.18 32.85
CA LYS A 26 -5.13 -5.40 33.99
C LYS A 26 -6.57 -5.58 33.53
N GLY A 27 -7.25 -6.58 34.10
CA GLY A 27 -8.67 -6.82 33.85
C GLY A 27 -8.96 -6.99 32.36
N PHE A 28 -9.97 -6.29 31.85
CA PHE A 28 -10.33 -6.25 30.44
C PHE A 28 -9.19 -5.78 29.53
N GLY A 29 -8.26 -4.99 30.07
CA GLY A 29 -7.07 -4.54 29.36
C GLY A 29 -6.13 -5.66 28.93
N ASP A 30 -6.00 -6.75 29.71
CA ASP A 30 -5.18 -7.90 29.32
C ASP A 30 -5.77 -8.63 28.10
N ALA A 31 -7.10 -8.71 28.02
CA ALA A 31 -7.78 -9.32 26.88
C ALA A 31 -7.58 -8.52 25.58
N LEU A 32 -7.42 -7.20 25.67
CA LEU A 32 -7.18 -6.28 24.55
C LEU A 32 -5.70 -6.07 24.20
N ALA A 33 -4.78 -6.34 25.14
CA ALA A 33 -3.36 -5.96 25.01
C ALA A 33 -2.60 -6.67 23.90
N ASP A 34 -3.12 -7.79 23.39
CA ASP A 34 -2.56 -8.50 22.23
C ASP A 34 -3.14 -8.02 20.89
N GLY A 35 -4.00 -6.99 20.92
CA GLY A 35 -4.64 -6.41 19.74
C GLY A 35 -6.10 -6.83 19.57
N VAL A 36 -6.85 -5.99 18.87
CA VAL A 36 -8.30 -6.16 18.70
C VAL A 36 -8.67 -7.40 17.90
N LEU A 37 -7.81 -7.85 16.98
CA LEU A 37 -8.05 -9.07 16.21
C LEU A 37 -7.97 -10.32 17.07
N THR A 38 -6.97 -10.41 17.95
CA THR A 38 -6.86 -11.51 18.92
C THR A 38 -8.03 -11.50 19.89
N LEU A 39 -8.53 -10.33 20.30
CA LEU A 39 -9.76 -10.26 21.08
C LEU A 39 -10.97 -10.77 20.27
N ALA A 40 -11.12 -10.33 19.02
CA ALA A 40 -12.22 -10.74 18.16
C ALA A 40 -12.25 -12.27 17.95
N GLU A 41 -11.08 -12.89 17.75
CA GLU A 41 -10.95 -14.34 17.69
C GLU A 41 -11.49 -15.04 18.94
N LYS A 42 -11.11 -14.54 20.13
CA LYS A 42 -11.59 -15.06 21.43
C LYS A 42 -13.10 -14.89 21.62
N LEU A 43 -13.67 -13.80 21.11
CA LEU A 43 -15.11 -13.49 21.19
C LEU A 43 -15.95 -14.27 20.17
N GLY A 44 -15.34 -14.73 19.09
CA GLY A 44 -15.95 -15.62 18.10
C GLY A 44 -16.34 -14.94 16.78
N PRO A 45 -17.04 -15.68 15.90
CA PRO A 45 -17.22 -15.28 14.50
C PRO A 45 -17.94 -13.94 14.29
N GLU A 46 -18.87 -13.58 15.17
CA GLU A 46 -19.60 -12.31 15.07
C GLU A 46 -18.67 -11.11 15.31
N ALA A 47 -17.76 -11.20 16.29
CA ALA A 47 -16.77 -10.16 16.55
C ALA A 47 -15.75 -10.07 15.42
N GLN A 48 -15.29 -11.21 14.88
CA GLN A 48 -14.37 -11.24 13.73
C GLN A 48 -14.99 -10.58 12.49
N ALA A 49 -16.28 -10.77 12.25
CA ALA A 49 -16.98 -10.18 11.11
C ALA A 49 -17.09 -8.65 11.15
N LEU A 50 -16.86 -8.03 12.31
CA LEU A 50 -16.85 -6.57 12.50
C LEU A 50 -15.48 -5.93 12.30
N MET A 51 -14.42 -6.74 12.18
CA MET A 51 -13.06 -6.22 12.07
C MET A 51 -12.74 -5.78 10.65
N VAL A 52 -12.40 -4.50 10.49
CA VAL A 52 -11.85 -3.96 9.25
C VAL A 52 -10.33 -3.88 9.40
N HIS A 53 -9.63 -4.77 8.73
CA HIS A 53 -8.17 -4.84 8.80
C HIS A 53 -7.57 -5.40 7.50
N ARG A 54 -6.25 -5.23 7.37
CA ARG A 54 -5.42 -5.84 6.33
C ARG A 54 -4.23 -6.48 7.01
N ARG A 55 -4.01 -7.79 6.83
CA ARG A 55 -2.81 -8.50 7.34
C ARG A 55 -2.47 -8.22 8.81
N GLY A 56 -3.48 -8.20 9.67
CA GLY A 56 -3.30 -7.91 11.10
C GLY A 56 -3.34 -6.42 11.50
N ILE A 57 -3.26 -5.50 10.55
CA ILE A 57 -3.25 -4.05 10.80
C ILE A 57 -4.65 -3.48 10.58
N VAL A 58 -5.21 -2.86 11.63
CA VAL A 58 -6.50 -2.17 11.55
C VAL A 58 -6.38 -0.93 10.67
N ALA A 59 -7.44 -0.64 9.90
CA ALA A 59 -7.49 0.56 9.09
C ALA A 59 -7.32 1.82 9.96
N ASN A 60 -6.59 2.82 9.47
CA ASN A 60 -6.53 4.13 10.10
C ASN A 60 -7.68 5.02 9.60
N SER A 61 -7.46 6.34 9.56
CA SER A 61 -8.53 7.34 9.42
C SER A 61 -9.06 7.50 8.00
N ASP A 62 -8.47 6.83 7.01
CA ASP A 62 -8.81 7.04 5.62
C ASP A 62 -10.11 6.35 5.20
N GLU A 63 -10.94 7.10 4.46
CA GLU A 63 -12.15 6.58 3.84
C GLU A 63 -11.81 5.99 2.48
N PHE A 64 -11.73 4.66 2.41
CA PHE A 64 -11.31 3.93 1.20
C PHE A 64 -12.38 3.89 0.10
N ARG A 65 -13.66 4.09 0.42
CA ARG A 65 -14.76 4.01 -0.57
C ARG A 65 -14.74 5.08 -1.65
N ASN A 66 -13.93 6.14 -1.47
CA ASN A 66 -13.80 7.23 -2.42
C ASN A 66 -12.34 7.56 -2.78
N GLN A 67 -11.36 6.72 -2.43
CA GLN A 67 -9.92 6.99 -2.62
C GLN A 67 -9.18 5.81 -3.25
N ALA A 68 -9.36 5.60 -4.56
CA ALA A 68 -8.85 4.41 -5.25
C ALA A 68 -7.32 4.24 -5.16
N GLY A 69 -6.56 5.34 -5.25
CA GLY A 69 -5.09 5.30 -5.15
C GLY A 69 -4.59 4.95 -3.76
N VAL A 70 -5.19 5.53 -2.71
CA VAL A 70 -4.85 5.22 -1.31
C VAL A 70 -5.12 3.74 -1.03
N VAL A 71 -6.23 3.21 -1.54
CA VAL A 71 -6.57 1.79 -1.37
C VAL A 71 -5.60 0.86 -2.10
N LEU A 72 -5.16 1.22 -3.31
CA LEU A 72 -4.15 0.45 -4.02
C LEU A 72 -2.83 0.43 -3.25
N GLY A 73 -2.29 1.60 -2.88
CA GLY A 73 -1.04 1.68 -2.13
C GLY A 73 -1.11 0.90 -0.82
N THR A 74 -2.20 1.08 -0.08
CA THR A 74 -2.55 0.26 1.09
C THR A 74 -2.48 -1.24 0.76
N SER A 75 -3.23 -1.70 -0.24
CA SER A 75 -3.30 -3.12 -0.61
C SER A 75 -1.93 -3.75 -0.91
N VAL A 76 -1.05 -3.04 -1.61
CA VAL A 76 0.24 -3.56 -2.09
C VAL A 76 1.42 -3.22 -1.17
N ASP A 77 1.19 -2.48 -0.08
CA ASP A 77 2.24 -2.12 0.87
C ASP A 77 2.94 -3.36 1.47
N THR A 78 4.26 -3.33 1.39
CA THR A 78 5.14 -4.40 1.83
C THR A 78 5.33 -4.41 3.35
N THR A 79 5.10 -3.31 4.04
CA THR A 79 5.33 -3.23 5.50
C THR A 79 4.10 -3.50 6.34
N CYS A 80 2.94 -3.64 5.69
CA CYS A 80 1.62 -3.80 6.29
C CYS A 80 1.15 -2.59 7.12
N GLY A 81 2.02 -1.67 7.53
CA GLY A 81 1.71 -0.54 8.41
C GLY A 81 1.80 0.84 7.76
N ARG A 82 2.29 0.94 6.53
CA ARG A 82 2.16 2.18 5.75
C ARG A 82 0.77 2.16 5.10
N GLU A 83 -0.14 2.99 5.59
CA GLU A 83 -1.17 3.48 4.67
C GLU A 83 -0.41 4.41 3.72
N ASN A 84 -0.04 3.88 2.54
CA ASN A 84 0.76 4.60 1.56
C ASN A 84 0.02 5.89 1.23
N TRP A 85 0.66 7.00 1.56
CA TRP A 85 0.07 8.31 1.47
C TRP A 85 0.07 8.71 0.01
N TYR A 86 -1.01 8.35 -0.70
CA TYR A 86 -1.24 8.82 -2.05
C TYR A 86 -1.83 10.24 -2.00
N GLY A 87 -0.92 11.22 -1.86
CA GLY A 87 -1.27 12.63 -1.67
C GLY A 87 -1.55 13.42 -2.95
N ASP A 88 -1.32 12.84 -4.13
CA ASP A 88 -1.56 13.46 -5.44
C ASP A 88 -3.04 13.38 -5.81
N VAL A 89 -3.88 13.92 -4.93
CA VAL A 89 -5.31 14.03 -5.14
C VAL A 89 -5.81 15.43 -4.90
N VAL A 90 -6.77 15.85 -5.72
CA VAL A 90 -7.38 17.17 -5.63
C VAL A 90 -8.81 17.08 -5.09
N TRP A 91 -9.10 17.89 -4.08
CA TRP A 91 -10.42 18.01 -3.48
C TRP A 91 -11.15 19.22 -4.07
N ASP A 92 -11.68 19.03 -5.28
CA ASP A 92 -12.24 20.09 -6.11
C ASP A 92 -13.31 20.93 -5.40
N LYS A 93 -14.22 20.29 -4.65
CA LYS A 93 -15.25 20.96 -3.87
C LYS A 93 -14.65 21.93 -2.85
N HIS A 94 -13.65 21.50 -2.09
CA HIS A 94 -13.01 22.34 -1.08
C HIS A 94 -12.32 23.54 -1.71
N LEU A 95 -11.59 23.34 -2.81
CA LEU A 95 -10.92 24.43 -3.52
C LEU A 95 -11.94 25.45 -4.08
N LYS A 96 -13.04 24.99 -4.67
CA LYS A 96 -14.13 25.86 -5.15
C LYS A 96 -14.81 26.62 -3.99
N GLU A 97 -15.14 25.94 -2.90
CA GLU A 97 -15.81 26.57 -1.74
C GLU A 97 -14.91 27.58 -1.00
N THR A 98 -13.59 27.46 -1.15
CA THR A 98 -12.61 28.37 -0.55
C THR A 98 -12.08 29.44 -1.51
N GLY A 99 -12.62 29.53 -2.74
CA GLY A 99 -12.23 30.53 -3.73
C GLY A 99 -10.82 30.32 -4.31
N ARG A 100 -10.37 29.07 -4.39
CA ARG A 100 -9.04 28.63 -4.83
C ARG A 100 -9.11 27.90 -6.17
N GLU A 101 -10.03 28.29 -7.05
CA GLU A 101 -10.24 27.63 -8.34
C GLU A 101 -9.02 27.67 -9.26
N SER A 102 -8.17 28.70 -9.16
CA SER A 102 -6.93 28.76 -9.94
C SER A 102 -5.98 27.61 -9.62
N GLU A 103 -5.92 27.17 -8.37
CA GLU A 103 -5.09 26.02 -7.95
C GLU A 103 -5.65 24.71 -8.50
N LEU A 104 -6.98 24.60 -8.61
CA LEU A 104 -7.64 23.44 -9.21
C LEU A 104 -7.30 23.34 -10.70
N GLU A 105 -7.35 24.45 -11.43
CA GLU A 105 -7.03 24.48 -12.86
C GLU A 105 -5.55 24.19 -13.12
N GLU A 106 -4.65 24.71 -12.27
CA GLU A 106 -3.21 24.40 -12.31
C GLU A 106 -2.95 22.92 -12.08
N ALA A 107 -3.51 22.34 -11.00
CA ALA A 107 -3.36 20.91 -10.72
C ALA A 107 -3.90 20.02 -11.85
N TYR A 108 -5.02 20.40 -12.48
CA TYR A 108 -5.54 19.66 -13.63
C TYR A 108 -4.69 19.81 -14.89
N ALA A 109 -4.06 20.97 -15.10
CA ALA A 109 -3.11 21.16 -16.20
C ALA A 109 -1.86 20.28 -16.02
N GLU A 110 -1.28 20.30 -14.81
CA GLU A 110 -0.14 19.44 -14.45
C GLU A 110 -0.48 17.96 -14.59
N ALA A 111 -1.66 17.52 -14.13
CA ALA A 111 -2.08 16.13 -14.26
C ALA A 111 -2.26 15.70 -15.73
N ARG A 112 -2.76 16.59 -16.60
CA ARG A 112 -2.83 16.31 -18.04
C ARG A 112 -1.46 16.21 -18.68
N GLU A 113 -0.50 17.03 -18.25
CA GLU A 113 0.88 16.97 -18.74
C GLU A 113 1.58 15.68 -18.29
N ALA A 114 1.51 15.35 -17.00
CA ALA A 114 2.18 14.19 -16.43
C ALA A 114 1.53 12.85 -16.81
N TYR A 115 0.20 12.78 -16.79
CA TYR A 115 -0.54 11.52 -16.92
C TYR A 115 -1.39 11.42 -18.19
N GLY A 116 -1.57 12.51 -18.93
CA GLY A 116 -2.46 12.58 -20.09
C GLY A 116 -3.94 12.81 -19.75
N THR A 117 -4.30 12.90 -18.47
CA THR A 117 -5.69 13.00 -17.99
C THR A 117 -5.74 13.60 -16.59
N GLU A 118 -6.70 14.49 -16.31
CA GLU A 118 -6.89 15.01 -14.94
C GLU A 118 -7.44 13.95 -13.96
N LYS A 119 -8.04 12.88 -14.48
CA LYS A 119 -8.60 11.80 -13.64
C LYS A 119 -7.55 11.11 -12.77
N ALA A 120 -6.28 11.17 -13.18
CA ALA A 120 -5.15 10.67 -12.41
C ALA A 120 -5.11 11.27 -11.00
N ILE A 121 -5.60 12.50 -10.79
CA ILE A 121 -5.60 13.17 -9.48
C ILE A 121 -6.99 13.32 -8.86
N ILE A 122 -8.05 12.77 -9.47
CA ILE A 122 -9.39 12.75 -8.87
C ILE A 122 -9.49 11.52 -7.93
N PRO A 123 -9.81 11.67 -6.63
CA PRO A 123 -9.70 10.58 -5.64
C PRO A 123 -10.44 9.27 -5.99
N TRP A 124 -11.62 9.39 -6.59
CA TRP A 124 -12.52 8.26 -6.88
C TRP A 124 -12.41 7.73 -8.33
N GLU A 125 -11.51 8.29 -9.13
CA GLU A 125 -11.21 7.80 -10.47
C GLU A 125 -10.07 6.77 -10.44
N TYR A 126 -10.04 5.91 -11.46
CA TYR A 126 -9.11 4.77 -11.55
C TYR A 126 -8.08 4.95 -12.67
N GLU A 127 -8.36 5.85 -13.62
CA GLU A 127 -7.54 6.05 -14.82
C GLU A 127 -6.20 6.67 -14.45
N ARG A 128 -5.09 6.04 -14.89
CA ARG A 128 -3.70 6.51 -14.66
C ARG A 128 -3.33 6.69 -13.19
N LYS A 129 -4.06 6.01 -12.30
CA LYS A 129 -3.90 6.11 -10.85
C LYS A 129 -2.69 5.32 -10.36
N VAL A 130 -2.35 4.24 -11.06
CA VAL A 130 -1.28 3.32 -10.68
C VAL A 130 0.08 3.98 -10.75
N GLU A 131 0.32 4.79 -11.78
CA GLU A 131 1.56 5.55 -11.94
C GLU A 131 1.79 6.50 -10.78
N GLY A 132 0.76 7.26 -10.38
CA GLY A 132 0.86 8.15 -9.23
C GLY A 132 1.13 7.40 -7.92
N VAL A 133 0.57 6.20 -7.74
CA VAL A 133 0.88 5.36 -6.57
C VAL A 133 2.34 4.91 -6.57
N ILE A 134 2.87 4.52 -7.73
CA ILE A 134 4.28 4.13 -7.88
C ILE A 134 5.22 5.30 -7.54
N GLU A 135 4.92 6.50 -8.04
CA GLU A 135 5.70 7.71 -7.75
C GLU A 135 5.66 8.08 -6.26
N ALA A 136 4.48 8.02 -5.63
CA ALA A 136 4.34 8.24 -4.19
C ALA A 136 5.18 7.25 -3.38
N GLU A 137 5.15 5.97 -3.75
CA GLU A 137 5.94 4.92 -3.10
C GLU A 137 7.46 5.12 -3.26
N TYR A 138 7.91 5.68 -4.38
CA TYR A 138 9.31 6.08 -4.56
C TYR A 138 9.68 7.24 -3.65
N PHE A 139 8.87 8.30 -3.63
CA PHE A 139 9.11 9.47 -2.80
C PHE A 139 9.18 9.13 -1.31
N GLU A 140 8.28 8.27 -0.82
CA GLU A 140 8.29 7.74 0.55
C GLU A 140 9.58 6.99 0.86
N ARG A 141 9.96 6.04 0.00
CA ARG A 141 11.15 5.20 0.23
C ARG A 141 12.45 5.99 0.10
N ILE A 142 12.52 6.96 -0.80
CA ILE A 142 13.62 7.92 -0.85
C ILE A 142 13.72 8.65 0.49
N SER A 143 12.61 9.16 1.01
CA SER A 143 12.59 9.83 2.32
C SER A 143 13.12 8.93 3.44
N ASP A 144 12.68 7.67 3.50
CA ASP A 144 13.14 6.69 4.49
C ASP A 144 14.62 6.31 4.34
N ILE A 145 15.10 6.09 3.10
CA ILE A 145 16.52 5.79 2.83
C ILE A 145 17.43 6.91 3.33
N PHE A 146 17.01 8.17 3.15
CA PHE A 146 17.73 9.34 3.62
C PHE A 146 17.52 9.63 5.11
N GLY A 147 16.60 8.94 5.78
CA GLY A 147 16.19 9.23 7.16
C GLY A 147 15.55 10.61 7.31
N ARG A 148 15.00 11.16 6.21
CA ARG A 148 14.39 12.49 6.17
C ARG A 148 12.91 12.37 6.49
N CYS A 149 12.39 13.31 7.29
CA CYS A 149 10.95 13.44 7.46
C CYS A 149 10.27 13.71 6.12
N PHE A 150 9.30 12.86 5.78
CA PHE A 150 8.47 12.93 4.57
C PHE A 150 7.91 14.32 4.29
N PHE A 151 7.55 15.07 5.33
CA PHE A 151 6.91 16.39 5.22
C PHE A 151 7.85 17.52 4.74
N VAL A 152 9.17 17.33 4.76
CA VAL A 152 10.11 18.43 4.50
C VAL A 152 9.95 19.05 3.10
N PRO A 153 9.92 18.30 1.97
CA PRO A 153 9.77 18.89 0.64
C PRO A 153 8.45 19.64 0.48
N LYS A 154 7.35 19.06 1.00
CA LYS A 154 6.00 19.62 0.88
C LYS A 154 5.82 20.93 1.64
N TYR A 155 6.46 21.11 2.80
CA TYR A 155 6.28 22.31 3.65
C TYR A 155 7.45 23.29 3.64
N ALA A 156 8.63 22.88 3.17
CA ALA A 156 9.81 23.74 3.13
C ALA A 156 9.97 24.51 1.81
N GLY A 157 9.02 24.41 0.87
CA GLY A 157 9.06 25.15 -0.41
C GLY A 157 10.23 24.73 -1.31
N HIS A 158 10.75 23.51 -1.16
CA HIS A 158 11.83 22.99 -1.98
C HIS A 158 11.23 22.25 -3.18
N THR A 159 11.40 22.84 -4.36
CA THR A 159 11.07 22.22 -5.65
C THR A 159 12.34 21.54 -6.17
N GLY A 160 12.44 20.24 -5.94
CA GLY A 160 13.54 19.40 -6.43
C GLY A 160 14.18 18.55 -5.33
N PRO A 161 14.79 17.42 -5.69
CA PRO A 161 15.35 16.48 -4.73
C PRO A 161 16.65 17.04 -4.13
N ILE A 162 16.50 17.77 -3.03
CA ILE A 162 17.61 18.21 -2.14
C ILE A 162 18.52 17.03 -1.74
N GLU A 163 18.02 15.80 -1.86
CA GLU A 163 18.74 14.54 -1.71
C GLU A 163 20.03 14.50 -2.53
N PHE A 164 20.03 15.00 -3.78
CA PHE A 164 21.24 15.01 -4.62
C PHE A 164 22.36 15.82 -3.96
N ASP A 165 22.06 17.07 -3.64
CA ASP A 165 23.03 18.01 -3.09
C ASP A 165 23.52 17.57 -1.71
N VAL A 166 22.60 17.12 -0.85
CA VAL A 166 22.92 16.68 0.51
C VAL A 166 23.77 15.42 0.48
N CYS A 167 23.42 14.42 -0.33
CA CYS A 167 24.18 13.18 -0.36
C CYS A 167 25.59 13.40 -0.91
N LYS A 168 25.72 14.18 -1.98
CA LYS A 168 27.02 14.53 -2.56
C LYS A 168 27.87 15.30 -1.57
N ALA A 169 27.30 16.27 -0.87
CA ALA A 169 28.02 17.05 0.14
C ALA A 169 28.49 16.22 1.34
N VAL A 170 27.69 15.24 1.79
CA VAL A 170 28.00 14.43 2.98
C VAL A 170 28.88 13.22 2.65
N THR A 171 28.60 12.52 1.55
CA THR A 171 29.21 11.22 1.23
C THR A 171 30.21 11.28 0.07
N GLY A 172 30.13 12.33 -0.76
CA GLY A 172 30.87 12.41 -2.02
C GLY A 172 30.32 11.55 -3.15
N ILE A 173 29.21 10.82 -2.92
CA ILE A 173 28.55 9.98 -3.94
C ILE A 173 27.62 10.87 -4.77
N ASP A 174 27.70 10.71 -6.08
CA ASP A 174 26.85 11.41 -7.06
C ASP A 174 25.82 10.43 -7.63
N PHE A 175 24.60 10.91 -7.85
CA PHE A 175 23.54 10.16 -8.50
C PHE A 175 22.50 11.09 -9.11
N ASP A 176 21.73 10.55 -10.07
CA ASP A 176 20.60 11.23 -10.69
C ASP A 176 19.24 10.69 -10.20
N GLU A 177 18.16 11.26 -10.74
CA GLU A 177 16.78 10.90 -10.41
C GLU A 177 16.44 9.45 -10.76
N SER A 178 16.93 8.97 -11.90
CA SER A 178 16.73 7.58 -12.33
C SER A 178 17.38 6.60 -11.34
N GLN A 179 18.56 6.96 -10.82
CA GLN A 179 19.24 6.17 -9.79
C GLN A 179 18.49 6.21 -8.45
N LEU A 180 17.93 7.35 -8.03
CA LEU A 180 17.09 7.43 -6.82
C LEU A 180 15.87 6.51 -6.93
N ASN A 181 15.15 6.58 -8.05
CA ASN A 181 13.99 5.72 -8.28
C ASN A 181 14.40 4.25 -8.33
N THR A 182 15.56 3.93 -8.91
CA THR A 182 16.12 2.56 -8.88
C THR A 182 16.43 2.10 -7.46
N PHE A 183 16.96 2.96 -6.59
CA PHE A 183 17.23 2.61 -5.19
C PHE A 183 15.94 2.38 -4.40
N ALA A 184 14.92 3.23 -4.61
CA ALA A 184 13.61 3.06 -4.00
C ALA A 184 12.93 1.77 -4.46
N GLU A 185 12.95 1.49 -5.76
CA GLU A 185 12.41 0.25 -6.35
C GLU A 185 13.14 -0.99 -5.81
N LYS A 186 14.47 -0.90 -5.67
CA LYS A 186 15.28 -1.97 -5.08
C LYS A 186 14.89 -2.25 -3.63
N ALA A 187 14.71 -1.20 -2.82
CA ALA A 187 14.28 -1.34 -1.43
C ALA A 187 12.89 -1.99 -1.35
N LEU A 188 11.92 -1.49 -2.11
CA LEU A 188 10.56 -2.04 -2.19
C LEU A 188 10.57 -3.51 -2.61
N THR A 189 11.31 -3.85 -3.65
CA THR A 189 11.41 -5.22 -4.17
C THR A 189 12.06 -6.17 -3.17
N LEU A 190 13.00 -5.68 -2.36
CA LEU A 190 13.62 -6.46 -1.29
C LEU A 190 12.66 -6.69 -0.12
N GLU A 191 11.87 -5.68 0.28
CA GLU A 191 10.78 -5.85 1.26
C GLU A 191 9.74 -6.86 0.75
N LYS A 192 9.33 -6.76 -0.52
CA LYS A 192 8.43 -7.72 -1.16
C LYS A 192 9.02 -9.13 -1.17
N ALA A 193 10.30 -9.27 -1.49
CA ALA A 193 10.99 -10.56 -1.46
C ALA A 193 10.98 -11.21 -0.07
N TYR A 194 11.09 -10.41 0.99
CA TYR A 194 10.94 -10.88 2.35
C TYR A 194 9.54 -11.46 2.58
N ASN A 195 8.48 -10.74 2.19
CA ASN A 195 7.11 -11.21 2.33
C ASN A 195 6.87 -12.50 1.54
N VAL A 196 7.34 -12.57 0.30
CA VAL A 196 7.28 -13.78 -0.52
C VAL A 196 7.98 -14.94 0.20
N ARG A 197 9.19 -14.73 0.73
CA ARG A 197 9.94 -15.74 1.51
C ARG A 197 9.14 -16.24 2.72
N GLU A 198 8.35 -15.40 3.37
CA GLU A 198 7.47 -15.78 4.49
C GLU A 198 6.15 -16.43 4.03
N GLY A 199 5.82 -16.38 2.74
CA GLY A 199 4.68 -17.08 2.16
C GLY A 199 3.55 -16.19 1.69
N PHE A 200 3.76 -14.88 1.63
CA PHE A 200 2.72 -13.96 1.18
C PHE A 200 2.43 -14.14 -0.31
N THR A 201 1.15 -14.08 -0.64
CA THR A 201 0.63 -14.18 -2.00
C THR A 201 -0.25 -12.97 -2.34
N ARG A 202 -0.80 -12.97 -3.55
CA ARG A 202 -1.74 -11.93 -4.01
C ARG A 202 -2.98 -11.86 -3.11
N GLU A 203 -3.42 -12.97 -2.55
CA GLU A 203 -4.57 -13.07 -1.64
C GLU A 203 -4.35 -12.30 -0.33
N ASP A 204 -3.09 -12.14 0.10
CA ASP A 204 -2.78 -11.32 1.27
C ASP A 204 -2.86 -9.83 0.95
N GLU A 205 -2.81 -9.42 -0.32
CA GLU A 205 -2.93 -8.02 -0.80
C GLU A 205 -4.38 -7.58 -0.93
N GLU A 206 -5.24 -8.07 -0.05
CA GLU A 206 -6.67 -7.80 -0.05
C GLU A 206 -7.02 -6.70 0.96
N VAL A 207 -8.06 -5.91 0.68
CA VAL A 207 -8.67 -5.00 1.67
C VAL A 207 -10.06 -5.52 2.05
N ASP A 208 -10.53 -5.14 3.24
CA ASP A 208 -11.78 -5.70 3.77
C ASP A 208 -12.98 -5.51 2.81
N LYS A 209 -13.83 -6.54 2.74
CA LYS A 209 -15.04 -6.56 1.91
C LYS A 209 -15.99 -5.39 2.18
N PHE A 210 -15.94 -4.81 3.39
CA PHE A 210 -16.68 -3.62 3.79
C PHE A 210 -16.55 -2.50 2.76
N TRP A 211 -15.33 -2.23 2.28
CA TRP A 211 -15.04 -1.15 1.34
C TRP A 211 -15.69 -1.32 -0.04
N PHE A 212 -16.04 -2.55 -0.40
CA PHE A 212 -16.69 -2.89 -1.68
C PHE A 212 -18.21 -3.09 -1.59
N LYS A 213 -18.77 -3.16 -0.37
CA LYS A 213 -20.18 -3.53 -0.15
C LYS A 213 -21.01 -2.42 0.47
N GLU A 214 -20.44 -1.69 1.42
CA GLU A 214 -21.18 -0.70 2.20
C GLU A 214 -20.95 0.70 1.64
N SER A 215 -21.93 1.30 0.98
CA SER A 215 -21.78 2.66 0.45
C SER A 215 -21.70 3.72 1.56
N ILE A 216 -21.02 4.84 1.30
CA ILE A 216 -20.96 5.99 2.22
C ILE A 216 -22.40 6.48 2.52
N PRO A 217 -22.82 6.56 3.80
CA PRO A 217 -24.23 6.81 4.15
C PRO A 217 -24.68 8.26 3.96
N ASP A 218 -23.78 9.23 4.14
CA ASP A 218 -24.09 10.66 4.17
C ASP A 218 -22.93 11.54 3.66
N GLY A 219 -23.11 12.86 3.78
CA GLY A 219 -22.10 13.84 3.38
C GLY A 219 -21.90 14.01 1.86
N PRO A 220 -20.85 14.74 1.44
CA PRO A 220 -20.59 15.08 0.04
C PRO A 220 -20.32 13.87 -0.87
N HIS A 221 -19.99 12.73 -0.29
CA HIS A 221 -19.62 11.51 -1.00
C HIS A 221 -20.64 10.38 -0.80
N LYS A 222 -21.85 10.71 -0.32
CA LYS A 222 -22.95 9.78 -0.14
C LYS A 222 -23.15 8.90 -1.37
N GLY A 223 -23.28 7.59 -1.13
CA GLY A 223 -23.51 6.58 -2.16
C GLY A 223 -22.25 6.06 -2.87
N LYS A 224 -21.07 6.65 -2.62
CA LYS A 224 -19.81 6.08 -3.15
C LYS A 224 -19.47 4.77 -2.45
N VAL A 225 -18.88 3.86 -3.22
CA VAL A 225 -18.37 2.55 -2.81
C VAL A 225 -17.22 2.19 -3.75
N LEU A 226 -16.22 1.46 -3.26
CA LEU A 226 -15.11 1.03 -4.09
C LEU A 226 -15.57 -0.04 -5.10
N ASP A 227 -15.10 0.06 -6.35
CA ASP A 227 -15.44 -0.89 -7.41
C ASP A 227 -14.42 -2.02 -7.42
N ARG A 228 -14.86 -3.22 -7.03
CA ARG A 228 -14.00 -4.41 -6.94
C ARG A 228 -13.32 -4.74 -8.27
N ALA A 229 -14.07 -4.68 -9.38
CA ALA A 229 -13.54 -5.08 -10.68
C ALA A 229 -12.52 -4.09 -11.22
N LYS A 230 -12.73 -2.79 -10.99
CA LYS A 230 -11.73 -1.76 -11.35
C LYS A 230 -10.52 -1.81 -10.44
N PHE A 231 -10.71 -2.10 -9.15
CA PHE A 231 -9.63 -2.24 -8.19
C PHE A 231 -8.69 -3.41 -8.52
N GLU A 232 -9.22 -4.59 -8.84
CA GLU A 232 -8.38 -5.73 -9.26
C GLU A 232 -7.59 -5.43 -10.54
N LYS A 233 -8.19 -4.69 -11.48
CA LYS A 233 -7.47 -4.23 -12.69
C LYS A 233 -6.32 -3.29 -12.36
N MET A 234 -6.50 -2.39 -11.39
CA MET A 234 -5.43 -1.53 -10.92
C MET A 234 -4.30 -2.34 -10.28
N LYS A 235 -4.60 -3.41 -9.52
CA LYS A 235 -3.58 -4.33 -9.00
C LYS A 235 -2.81 -5.02 -10.14
N ASP A 236 -3.51 -5.51 -11.17
CA ASP A 236 -2.85 -6.14 -12.33
C ASP A 236 -1.93 -5.17 -13.06
N GLU A 237 -2.39 -3.94 -13.27
CA GLU A 237 -1.60 -2.86 -13.88
C GLU A 237 -0.38 -2.51 -13.02
N TYR A 238 -0.55 -2.42 -11.70
CA TYR A 238 0.54 -2.19 -10.75
C TYR A 238 1.61 -3.28 -10.84
N TYR A 239 1.22 -4.55 -10.80
CA TYR A 239 2.16 -5.66 -10.91
C TYR A 239 2.90 -5.64 -12.25
N LYS A 240 2.19 -5.39 -13.36
CA LYS A 240 2.83 -5.28 -14.69
C LYS A 240 3.86 -4.15 -14.75
N LEU A 241 3.52 -2.96 -14.24
CA LEU A 241 4.43 -1.82 -14.22
C LEU A 241 5.65 -2.06 -13.32
N ARG A 242 5.49 -2.84 -12.25
CA ARG A 242 6.57 -3.28 -11.36
C ARG A 242 7.41 -4.44 -11.92
N GLY A 243 6.98 -5.08 -13.01
CA GLY A 243 7.58 -6.31 -13.52
C GLY A 243 7.38 -7.48 -12.56
N TRP A 244 6.17 -7.62 -12.02
CA TRP A 244 5.73 -8.68 -11.11
C TRP A 244 4.65 -9.51 -11.79
N ASP A 245 4.55 -10.78 -11.40
CA ASP A 245 3.55 -11.71 -11.89
C ASP A 245 2.15 -11.33 -11.40
N THR A 246 1.16 -11.33 -12.28
CA THR A 246 -0.20 -10.92 -11.93
C THR A 246 -0.93 -11.97 -11.13
N GLU A 247 -0.59 -13.24 -11.22
CA GLU A 247 -1.32 -14.28 -10.47
C GLU A 247 -0.85 -14.34 -9.01
N THR A 248 0.47 -14.35 -8.80
CA THR A 248 1.08 -14.54 -7.48
C THR A 248 1.42 -13.23 -6.77
N SER A 249 1.47 -12.09 -7.48
CA SER A 249 2.05 -10.80 -7.06
C SER A 249 3.58 -10.83 -6.85
N TRP A 250 4.26 -11.92 -7.21
CA TRP A 250 5.68 -12.07 -6.94
C TRP A 250 6.53 -11.35 -8.00
N PRO A 251 7.62 -10.65 -7.62
CA PRO A 251 8.50 -10.04 -8.60
C PRO A 251 9.12 -11.07 -9.55
N GLU A 252 9.16 -10.73 -10.84
CA GLU A 252 9.76 -11.58 -11.84
C GLU A 252 11.28 -11.68 -11.65
N ARG A 253 11.88 -12.78 -12.12
CA ARG A 253 13.33 -12.96 -12.06
C ARG A 253 14.08 -11.79 -12.72
N GLY A 254 13.58 -11.32 -13.88
CA GLY A 254 14.15 -10.18 -14.60
C GLY A 254 14.17 -8.90 -13.78
N THR A 255 13.18 -8.68 -12.91
CA THR A 255 13.10 -7.52 -12.02
C THR A 255 14.23 -7.55 -10.98
N TYR A 256 14.44 -8.71 -10.34
CA TYR A 256 15.57 -8.86 -9.40
C TYR A 256 16.92 -8.66 -10.08
N GLU A 257 17.13 -9.22 -11.28
CA GLU A 257 18.41 -9.11 -11.98
C GLU A 257 18.69 -7.67 -12.43
N ARG A 258 17.67 -6.95 -12.93
CA ARG A 258 17.75 -5.51 -13.26
C ARG A 258 18.13 -4.65 -12.06
N LEU A 259 17.63 -4.98 -10.86
CA LEU A 259 17.90 -4.26 -9.62
C LEU A 259 19.20 -4.71 -8.91
N GLY A 260 19.95 -5.64 -9.50
CA GLY A 260 21.17 -6.18 -8.90
C GLY A 260 20.90 -6.99 -7.62
N LEU A 261 19.82 -7.78 -7.62
CA LEU A 261 19.35 -8.66 -6.54
C LEU A 261 19.35 -10.14 -6.98
N LYS A 262 20.30 -10.54 -7.84
CA LYS A 262 20.36 -11.91 -8.41
C LYS A 262 20.48 -13.00 -7.35
N ASP A 263 21.18 -12.72 -6.25
CA ASP A 263 21.32 -13.61 -5.10
C ASP A 263 19.98 -13.83 -4.37
N VAL A 264 19.15 -12.80 -4.26
CA VAL A 264 17.78 -12.89 -3.74
C VAL A 264 16.92 -13.77 -4.65
N ALA A 265 16.94 -13.53 -5.96
CA ALA A 265 16.21 -14.35 -6.92
C ALA A 265 16.59 -15.83 -6.85
N ASN A 266 17.89 -16.13 -6.77
CA ASN A 266 18.39 -17.50 -6.62
C ASN A 266 17.93 -18.14 -5.30
N SER A 267 17.84 -17.36 -4.23
CA SER A 267 17.39 -17.85 -2.92
C SER A 267 15.90 -18.19 -2.94
N LEU A 268 15.07 -17.32 -3.50
CA LEU A 268 13.63 -17.57 -3.67
C LEU A 268 13.35 -18.75 -4.61
N GLN A 269 14.11 -18.88 -5.70
CA GLN A 269 13.97 -20.00 -6.64
C GLN A 269 14.23 -21.35 -5.95
N LYS A 270 15.25 -21.44 -5.09
CA LYS A 270 15.53 -22.64 -4.29
C LYS A 270 14.41 -23.01 -3.34
N LEU A 271 13.61 -22.03 -2.91
CA LEU A 271 12.43 -22.22 -2.07
C LEU A 271 11.16 -22.52 -2.90
N GLY A 272 11.24 -22.53 -4.23
CA GLY A 272 10.08 -22.65 -5.12
C GLY A 272 9.18 -21.41 -5.12
N LYS A 273 9.74 -20.24 -4.79
CA LYS A 273 9.02 -18.97 -4.58
C LYS A 273 9.35 -17.90 -5.63
N THR A 274 9.36 -18.32 -6.89
CA THR A 274 9.50 -17.44 -8.05
C THR A 274 8.38 -17.79 -9.03
N PRO A 275 7.84 -16.82 -9.78
CA PRO A 275 6.99 -17.12 -10.92
C PRO A 275 7.65 -18.17 -11.81
N GLN A 276 6.87 -19.14 -12.30
CA GLN A 276 7.40 -20.14 -13.22
C GLN A 276 7.38 -19.55 -14.63
N ASP A 277 8.53 -19.53 -15.31
CA ASP A 277 8.58 -19.19 -16.73
C ASP A 277 7.61 -20.13 -17.48
N GLU A 278 6.72 -19.59 -18.30
CA GLU A 278 5.77 -20.38 -19.12
C GLU A 278 6.48 -21.47 -19.97
N GLU A 279 7.78 -21.31 -20.24
CA GLU A 279 8.62 -22.29 -20.95
C GLU A 279 8.86 -23.61 -20.17
N THR A 280 8.65 -23.64 -18.85
CA THR A 280 8.85 -24.86 -18.05
C THR A 280 7.64 -25.82 -18.03
N ASN A 281 6.53 -25.45 -18.68
CA ASN A 281 5.38 -26.34 -18.89
C ASN A 281 5.56 -27.38 -20.00
N LEU A 282 6.73 -27.44 -20.64
CA LEU A 282 7.11 -28.56 -21.49
C LEU A 282 7.73 -29.69 -20.65
N VAL A 283 6.86 -30.45 -19.97
CA VAL A 283 7.21 -31.78 -19.50
C VAL A 283 7.81 -32.56 -20.68
N PRO A 284 9.04 -33.13 -20.56
CA PRO A 284 9.52 -34.03 -21.59
C PRO A 284 8.60 -35.25 -21.58
N ARG A 285 7.79 -35.41 -22.64
CA ARG A 285 7.14 -36.69 -22.91
C ARG A 285 8.25 -37.73 -22.97
N ILE A 286 8.22 -38.63 -22.00
CA ILE A 286 9.09 -39.79 -21.88
C ILE A 286 9.06 -40.54 -23.22
N SER A 287 10.06 -40.35 -24.07
CA SER A 287 10.37 -41.24 -25.19
C SER A 287 11.23 -42.38 -24.65
N GLY A 288 10.59 -43.26 -23.89
CA GLY A 288 11.22 -44.41 -23.24
C GLY A 288 10.51 -45.70 -23.59
N ALA A 289 10.43 -46.03 -24.88
CA ALA A 289 10.18 -47.39 -25.34
C ALA A 289 11.39 -47.83 -26.19
N CYS A 290 12.41 -48.32 -25.50
CA CYS A 290 13.46 -49.11 -26.12
C CYS A 290 12.92 -50.53 -26.36
N THR A 291 13.25 -51.04 -27.54
CA THR A 291 12.92 -52.33 -28.12
C THR A 291 13.34 -53.54 -27.29
N SER A 292 12.47 -54.54 -27.23
CA SER A 292 12.76 -55.96 -27.50
C SER A 292 11.46 -56.70 -27.83
#